data_AF-A0A7X3UG25-F1
#
_entry.id   AF-A0A7X3UG25-F1
#
_cell.length_a   1.000
_cell.length_b   1.000
_cell.length_c   1.000
_cell.angle_alpha   90.00
_cell.angle_beta   90.00
_cell.angle_gamma   90.00
#
_symmetry.space_group_name_H-M   'P 1'
#
loop_
_entity.id
_entity.type
_entity.pdbx_description
1 polymer ?
#
loop_
_entity_poly.entity_id
_entity_poly.type
_entity_poly.pdbx_seq_one_letter_code
_entity_poly.pdbx_strand_id
1 'polypeptide(L)'
;MRTLLTTMWAALGLLVPARLLAQGTSPWVEAVNELQTQFTGPIARGLSLIAIVVGGLMFAFGEGGSKRTLAGIIFGIGMAVGAVNFLAWLF
;
A
#
# COMPACT_ATOMS: atom_id res chain seq x y z
N MET A 1 -12.39 -38.92 -29.61
CA MET A 1 -11.28 -38.16 -30.25
C MET A 1 -11.59 -36.67 -30.40
N ARG A 2 -12.73 -36.28 -30.98
CA ARG A 2 -13.06 -34.87 -31.31
C ARG A 2 -13.23 -33.93 -30.11
N THR A 3 -13.71 -34.44 -28.97
CA THR A 3 -13.93 -33.69 -27.71
C THR A 3 -12.65 -33.44 -26.90
N LEU A 4 -11.62 -34.27 -27.09
CA LEU A 4 -10.30 -34.07 -26.49
C LEU A 4 -9.52 -32.96 -27.22
N LEU A 5 -9.68 -32.87 -28.53
CA LEU A 5 -9.13 -31.78 -29.34
C LEU A 5 -9.71 -30.42 -28.95
N THR A 6 -11.03 -30.32 -28.74
CA THR A 6 -11.68 -29.04 -28.38
C THR A 6 -11.28 -28.54 -26.99
N THR A 7 -11.05 -29.45 -26.04
CA THR A 7 -10.62 -29.08 -24.68
C THR A 7 -9.14 -28.66 -24.63
N MET A 8 -8.29 -29.28 -25.46
CA MET A 8 -6.89 -28.83 -25.63
C MET A 8 -6.79 -27.43 -26.24
N TRP A 9 -7.61 -27.12 -27.25
CA TRP A 9 -7.66 -25.77 -27.83
C TRP A 9 -8.12 -24.70 -26.84
N ALA A 10 -9.14 -25.00 -26.02
CA ALA A 10 -9.60 -24.10 -24.96
C ALA A 10 -8.54 -23.89 -23.86
N ALA A 11 -7.82 -24.95 -23.47
CA ALA A 11 -6.74 -24.86 -22.49
C ALA A 11 -5.56 -24.02 -23.00
N LEU A 12 -5.25 -24.08 -24.29
CA LEU A 12 -4.20 -23.27 -24.92
C LEU A 12 -4.58 -21.77 -24.99
N GLY A 13 -5.87 -21.45 -25.17
CA GLY A 13 -6.37 -20.08 -25.12
C GLY A 13 -6.30 -19.43 -23.73
N LEU A 14 -6.43 -20.24 -22.66
CA LEU A 14 -6.29 -19.79 -21.26
C LEU A 14 -4.82 -19.52 -20.86
N LEU A 15 -3.85 -20.01 -21.63
CA LEU A 15 -2.42 -19.79 -21.42
C LEU A 15 -1.87 -18.55 -22.13
N VAL A 16 -2.73 -17.78 -22.83
CA VAL A 16 -2.30 -16.51 -23.42
C VAL A 16 -1.96 -15.54 -22.29
N PRO A 17 -0.70 -15.10 -22.17
CA PRO A 17 -0.34 -14.13 -21.15
C PRO A 17 -1.12 -12.85 -21.41
N ALA A 18 -1.77 -12.29 -20.38
CA ALA A 18 -2.49 -11.01 -20.47
C ALA A 18 -1.63 -9.88 -21.08
N ARG A 19 -0.30 -10.01 -20.98
CA ARG A 19 0.71 -9.14 -21.59
C ARG A 19 0.66 -9.10 -23.13
N LEU A 20 0.13 -10.14 -23.80
CA LEU A 20 0.03 -10.19 -25.26
C LEU A 20 -1.10 -9.33 -25.82
N LEU A 21 -2.09 -8.95 -24.99
CA LEU A 21 -3.18 -8.03 -25.36
C LEU A 21 -2.78 -6.55 -25.24
N ALA A 22 -1.59 -6.25 -24.68
CA ALA A 22 -1.10 -4.90 -24.45
C ALA A 22 -0.21 -4.37 -25.60
N GLN A 23 -0.41 -4.84 -26.85
CA GLN A 23 0.37 -4.38 -28.03
C GLN A 23 0.00 -2.95 -28.51
N GLY A 24 -0.17 -2.02 -27.58
CA GLY A 24 -0.45 -0.61 -27.90
C GLY A 24 -0.18 0.39 -26.78
N THR A 25 0.11 -0.06 -25.55
CA THR A 25 0.38 0.85 -24.44
C THR A 25 1.88 1.14 -24.38
N SER A 26 2.27 2.40 -24.52
CA SER A 26 3.65 2.83 -24.34
C SER A 26 4.19 2.28 -23.00
N PRO A 27 5.41 1.70 -22.96
CA PRO A 27 6.02 1.22 -21.71
C PRO A 27 6.05 2.28 -20.61
N TRP A 28 6.10 3.55 -21.01
CA TRP A 28 6.03 4.71 -20.11
C TRP A 28 4.64 4.89 -19.48
N VAL A 29 3.58 4.63 -20.23
CA VAL A 29 2.19 4.71 -19.73
C VAL A 29 1.89 3.54 -18.79
N GLU A 30 2.39 2.35 -19.12
CA GLU A 30 2.30 1.17 -18.23
C GLU A 30 3.04 1.45 -16.91
N ALA A 31 4.28 1.95 -16.97
CA ALA A 31 5.07 2.29 -15.78
C ALA A 31 4.39 3.37 -14.91
N VAL A 32 3.76 4.37 -15.52
CA VAL A 32 3.00 5.40 -14.78
C VAL A 32 1.78 4.80 -14.07
N ASN A 33 1.07 3.86 -14.70
CA ASN A 33 -0.04 3.15 -14.04
C ASN A 33 0.43 2.23 -12.91
N GLU A 34 1.55 1.54 -13.09
CA GLU A 34 2.17 0.74 -12.03
C GLU A 34 2.58 1.63 -10.85
N LEU A 35 3.17 2.81 -11.10
CA LEU A 35 3.49 3.77 -10.04
C LEU A 35 2.24 4.25 -9.30
N GLN A 36 1.17 4.59 -10.00
CA GLN A 36 -0.10 4.98 -9.35
C GLN A 36 -0.66 3.87 -8.45
N THR A 37 -0.58 2.61 -8.92
CA THR A 37 -1.03 1.44 -8.15
C THR A 37 -0.16 1.22 -6.91
N GLN A 38 1.15 1.42 -7.03
CA GLN A 38 2.07 1.28 -5.89
C GLN A 38 1.91 2.41 -4.86
N PHE A 39 1.67 3.65 -5.32
CA PHE A 39 1.40 4.80 -4.45
C PHE A 39 0.03 4.77 -3.77
N THR A 40 -0.87 3.87 -4.16
CA THR A 40 -2.17 3.64 -3.51
C THR A 40 -2.26 2.29 -2.80
N GLY A 41 -1.28 1.42 -3.00
CA GLY A 41 -1.24 0.07 -2.45
C GLY A 41 -0.53 -0.05 -1.09
N PRO A 42 0.14 -1.19 -0.81
CA PRO A 42 0.73 -1.47 0.50
C PRO A 42 1.87 -0.50 0.88
N ILE A 43 2.57 0.07 -0.11
CA ILE A 43 3.64 1.04 0.13
C ILE A 43 3.06 2.34 0.72
N ALA A 44 1.92 2.80 0.22
CA ALA A 44 1.20 3.97 0.73
C ALA A 44 0.83 3.78 2.20
N ARG A 45 0.24 2.63 2.51
CA ARG A 45 -0.14 2.24 3.88
C ARG A 45 1.08 2.21 4.80
N GLY A 46 2.20 1.65 4.35
CA GLY A 46 3.45 1.63 5.11
C GLY A 46 4.01 3.03 5.40
N LEU A 47 4.04 3.91 4.39
CA LEU A 47 4.52 5.29 4.56
C LEU A 47 3.61 6.10 5.50
N SER A 48 2.30 5.96 5.36
CA SER A 48 1.33 6.62 6.27
C SER A 48 1.51 6.16 7.72
N LEU A 49 1.72 4.85 7.96
CA LEU A 49 1.98 4.33 9.29
C LEU A 49 3.24 4.94 9.90
N ILE A 50 4.35 4.96 9.15
CA ILE A 50 5.62 5.54 9.60
C ILE A 50 5.45 7.03 9.92
N ALA A 51 4.75 7.79 9.06
CA ALA A 51 4.51 9.21 9.27
C ALA A 51 3.74 9.50 10.58
N ILE A 52 2.70 8.70 10.88
CA ILE A 52 1.91 8.86 12.12
C ILE A 52 2.76 8.55 13.35
N VAL A 53 3.54 7.47 13.33
CA VAL A 53 4.39 7.08 14.46
C VAL A 53 5.48 8.14 14.71
N VAL A 54 6.17 8.58 13.65
CA VAL A 54 7.21 9.60 13.77
C VAL A 54 6.62 10.94 14.22
N GLY A 55 5.46 11.34 13.69
CA GLY A 55 4.75 12.54 14.12
C GLY A 55 4.35 12.49 15.60
N GLY A 56 3.85 11.34 16.07
CA GLY A 56 3.51 11.15 17.48
C GLY A 56 4.72 11.18 18.41
N LEU A 57 5.85 10.60 17.99
CA LEU A 57 7.11 10.66 18.75
C LEU A 57 7.71 12.07 18.76
N MET A 58 7.65 12.81 17.65
CA MET A 58 8.09 14.21 17.64
C MET A 58 7.25 15.08 18.58
N PHE A 59 5.93 14.87 18.62
CA PHE A 59 5.07 15.54 19.58
C PHE A 59 5.40 15.16 21.03
N ALA A 60 5.75 13.89 21.27
CA ALA A 60 6.11 13.38 22.59
C ALA A 60 7.34 14.07 23.21
N PHE A 61 8.32 14.40 22.37
CA PHE A 61 9.58 15.03 22.80
C PHE A 61 9.66 16.53 22.47
N GLY A 62 8.51 17.16 22.17
CA GLY A 62 8.47 18.61 21.93
C GLY A 62 8.92 19.43 23.15
N GLU A 63 9.42 20.65 22.89
CA GLU A 63 9.90 21.57 23.94
C GLU A 63 8.80 21.85 24.97
N GLY A 64 8.94 21.24 26.15
CA GLY A 64 8.01 21.37 27.25
C GLY A 64 8.69 21.03 28.56
N GLY A 65 8.35 21.73 29.63
CA GLY A 65 8.80 21.36 30.98
C GLY A 65 8.32 19.96 31.35
N SER A 66 9.00 19.31 32.31
CA SER A 66 8.85 17.89 32.68
C SER A 66 7.41 17.33 32.67
N LYS A 67 6.42 18.06 33.19
CA LYS A 67 5.01 17.62 33.23
C LYS A 67 4.34 17.60 31.85
N ARG A 68 4.67 18.54 30.97
CA ARG A 68 4.16 18.59 29.58
C ARG A 68 4.81 17.53 28.71
N THR A 69 6.10 17.26 28.91
CA THR A 69 6.79 16.16 28.21
C THR A 69 6.17 14.81 28.56
N LEU A 70 5.87 14.56 29.83
CA LEU A 70 5.25 13.29 30.24
C LEU A 70 3.87 13.10 29.57
N ALA A 71 3.05 14.15 29.53
CA ALA A 71 1.77 14.12 28.83
C ALA A 71 1.93 13.92 27.31
N GLY A 72 2.94 14.56 26.71
CA GLY A 72 3.31 14.38 25.31
C GLY A 72 3.71 12.94 25.00
N ILE A 73 4.53 12.31 25.84
CA ILE A 73 4.96 10.91 25.68
C ILE A 73 3.79 9.95 25.73
N ILE A 74 2.90 10.09 26.72
CA ILE A 74 1.71 9.24 26.85
C ILE A 74 0.82 9.39 25.60
N PHE A 75 0.61 10.63 25.15
CA PHE A 75 -0.19 10.90 23.96
C PHE A 75 0.46 10.35 22.68
N GLY A 76 1.76 10.59 22.48
CA GLY A 76 2.51 10.13 21.31
C GLY A 76 2.55 8.60 21.19
N ILE A 77 2.75 7.91 22.32
CA ILE A 77 2.66 6.44 22.37
C ILE A 77 1.23 5.98 22.08
N GLY A 78 0.22 6.64 22.64
CA GLY A 78 -1.19 6.34 22.35
C GLY A 78 -1.53 6.46 20.86
N MET A 79 -1.04 7.50 20.20
CA MET A 79 -1.18 7.66 18.75
C MET A 79 -0.43 6.58 17.96
N ALA A 80 0.79 6.20 18.38
CA ALA A 80 1.55 5.14 17.73
C ALA A 80 0.85 3.77 17.82
N VAL A 81 0.27 3.43 18.97
CA VAL A 81 -0.52 2.19 19.15
C VAL A 81 -1.82 2.25 18.34
N GLY A 82 -2.48 3.41 18.29
CA GLY A 82 -3.69 3.63 17.51
C GLY A 82 -3.46 3.66 15.98
N ALA A 83 -2.22 3.83 15.54
CA ALA A 83 -1.91 4.06 14.13
C ALA A 83 -2.37 2.93 13.21
N VAL A 84 -2.29 1.67 13.65
CA VAL A 84 -2.76 0.51 12.86
C VAL A 84 -4.27 0.55 12.64
N ASN A 85 -5.04 0.91 13.67
CA ASN A 85 -6.50 1.04 13.58
C ASN A 85 -6.91 2.24 12.72
N PHE A 86 -6.19 3.36 12.87
CA PHE A 86 -6.40 4.54 12.02
C PHE A 86 -6.13 4.24 10.55
N LEU A 87 -5.08 3.46 10.25
CA LEU A 87 -4.73 3.06 8.90
C LEU A 87 -5.77 2.14 8.27
N ALA A 88 -6.38 1.25 9.05
CA ALA A 88 -7.47 0.39 8.59
C ALA A 88 -8.77 1.15 8.30
N TRP A 89 -8.93 2.36 8.84
CA TRP A 89 -10.06 3.25 8.53
C TRP A 89 -9.78 4.14 7.30
N LEU A 90 -8.54 4.57 7.12
CA LEU A 90 -8.13 5.47 6.02
C LEU A 90 -8.16 4.80 4.64
N PHE A 91 -8.04 3.48 4.58
CA PHE A 91 -7.87 2.68 3.36
C PHE A 91 -8.85 1.52 3.28
#